data_AF-A0A2N2JW52-F1
#
_entry.id   AF-A0A2N2JW52-F1
#
_cell.length_a   1.000
_cell.length_b   1.000
_cell.length_c   1.000
_cell.angle_alpha   90.00
_cell.angle_beta   90.00
_cell.angle_gamma   90.00
#
_symmetry.space_group_name_H-M   'P 1'
#
loop_
_entity.id
_entity.type
_entity.pdbx_description
1 polymer ?
#
loop_
_entity_poly.entity_id
_entity_poly.type
_entity_poly.pdbx_seq_one_letter_code
_entity_poly.pdbx_strand_id
1 'polypeptide(L)'
;MDTKTSQQRFVTIGLIFVNIFVLVAVFSFPPMCLPEKYQYYSSVGTNKELLNPSFDHFIMAELQKGIDEIQMRLQDQSSWFQYKFLFVGGLLAAFLGIFPYAQIRTRTSGEKRDSGAQLQTALQSPLATIALAAVSSLSLMIDLHIRGNAIVVNQIGLWIASHVEPLYLGTNVFPPHSLVGWETFLRRGEAMHTDVVNSITFFWPIHILTVICFLLYLINARTAVIKQTQIRIKVDVAAFWLVHSCLIVIAWTGHYLPPIFQQRIPLLGIQEGIFAALPYAGLALILASINWIFIIGKRSVGMGMV
;
A
#
# COMPACT_ATOMS: atom_id res chain seq x y z
N MET A 1 30.32 -13.94 24.26
CA MET A 1 29.46 -13.57 23.12
C MET A 1 30.12 -12.38 22.44
N ASP A 2 30.42 -12.48 21.15
CA ASP A 2 31.28 -11.52 20.44
C ASP A 2 30.56 -10.16 20.26
N THR A 3 31.12 -9.09 20.81
CA THR A 3 30.48 -7.75 20.88
C THR A 3 30.08 -7.21 19.50
N LYS A 4 30.88 -7.55 18.47
CA LYS A 4 30.60 -7.22 17.06
C LYS A 4 29.32 -7.86 16.53
N THR A 5 29.05 -9.11 16.90
CA THR A 5 27.84 -9.83 16.45
C THR A 5 26.58 -9.25 17.09
N SER A 6 26.68 -8.84 18.36
CA SER A 6 25.57 -8.18 19.08
C SER A 6 25.24 -6.83 18.45
N GLN A 7 26.24 -6.00 18.17
CA GLN A 7 26.06 -4.69 17.55
C GLN A 7 25.43 -4.80 16.14
N GLN A 8 25.87 -5.76 15.33
CA GLN A 8 25.29 -6.00 14.01
C GLN A 8 23.82 -6.43 14.08
N ARG A 9 23.44 -7.27 15.06
CA ARG A 9 22.05 -7.68 15.29
C ARG A 9 21.19 -6.49 15.67
N PHE A 10 21.66 -5.65 16.60
CA PHE A 10 20.94 -4.46 17.03
C PHE A 10 20.66 -3.49 15.87
N VAL A 11 21.67 -3.20 15.03
CA VAL A 11 21.50 -2.34 13.84
C VAL A 11 20.49 -2.95 12.86
N THR A 12 20.50 -4.28 12.70
CA THR A 12 19.54 -4.98 11.83
C THR A 12 18.11 -4.79 12.29
N ILE A 13 17.88 -5.03 13.57
CA ILE A 13 16.57 -4.94 14.21
C ILE A 13 16.07 -3.49 14.10
N GLY A 14 16.92 -2.52 14.43
CA GLY A 14 16.60 -1.10 14.27
C GLY A 14 16.19 -0.74 12.84
N LEU A 15 16.92 -1.24 11.83
CA LEU A 15 16.57 -1.01 10.43
C LEU A 15 15.25 -1.66 10.02
N ILE A 16 14.94 -2.86 10.52
CA ILE A 16 13.63 -3.49 10.29
C ILE A 16 12.51 -2.61 10.86
N PHE A 17 12.68 -2.11 12.09
CA PHE A 17 11.70 -1.21 12.70
C PHE A 17 11.53 0.10 11.91
N VAL A 18 12.63 0.72 11.47
CA VAL A 18 12.57 1.93 10.63
C VAL A 18 11.84 1.64 9.31
N ASN A 19 12.14 0.53 8.64
CA ASN A 19 11.46 0.13 7.40
C ASN A 19 9.97 -0.09 7.64
N ILE A 20 9.58 -0.82 8.68
CA ILE A 20 8.17 -1.02 9.03
C ILE A 20 7.49 0.32 9.31
N PHE A 21 8.10 1.18 10.12
CA PHE A 21 7.53 2.48 10.47
C PHE A 21 7.32 3.37 9.24
N VAL A 22 8.30 3.45 8.34
CA VAL A 22 8.15 4.24 7.12
C VAL A 22 7.13 3.61 6.17
N LEU A 23 7.09 2.28 6.03
CA LEU A 23 6.05 1.62 5.24
C LEU A 23 4.66 1.87 5.82
N VAL A 24 4.49 1.79 7.14
CA VAL A 24 3.26 2.19 7.82
C VAL A 24 2.94 3.61 7.41
N ALA A 25 3.86 4.58 7.55
CA ALA A 25 3.60 5.98 7.20
C ALA A 25 3.24 6.19 5.72
N VAL A 26 3.92 5.50 4.80
CA VAL A 26 3.63 5.56 3.36
C VAL A 26 2.26 4.97 3.03
N PHE A 27 1.90 3.86 3.69
CA PHE A 27 0.59 3.21 3.56
C PHE A 27 -0.50 3.86 4.42
N SER A 28 -0.12 4.73 5.35
CA SER A 28 -1.02 5.54 6.17
C SER A 28 -1.56 6.63 5.27
N PHE A 29 -2.58 6.27 4.53
CA PHE A 29 -3.38 7.27 3.87
C PHE A 29 -4.27 7.95 4.87
N PRO A 30 -4.82 9.10 4.52
CA PRO A 30 -5.94 9.54 5.27
C PRO A 30 -7.21 8.80 4.82
N PRO A 31 -7.92 8.14 5.73
CA PRO A 31 -9.30 7.75 5.55
C PRO A 31 -10.18 9.01 5.51
N MET A 32 -11.39 8.78 5.05
CA MET A 32 -12.31 9.81 4.64
C MET A 32 -13.28 10.15 5.77
N CYS A 33 -13.34 11.41 6.15
CA CYS A 33 -14.35 11.93 7.08
C CYS A 33 -15.34 12.83 6.34
N LEU A 34 -16.61 12.80 6.79
CA LEU A 34 -17.61 13.80 6.42
C LEU A 34 -17.04 15.19 6.76
N PRO A 35 -16.98 16.13 5.81
CA PRO A 35 -16.73 17.53 6.13
C PRO A 35 -17.68 18.00 7.24
N GLU A 36 -17.19 18.86 8.13
CA GLU A 36 -17.94 19.32 9.32
C GLU A 36 -19.32 19.88 8.97
N LYS A 37 -19.43 20.55 7.81
CA LYS A 37 -20.71 21.04 7.26
C LYS A 37 -21.76 19.94 7.10
N TYR A 38 -21.38 18.69 6.82
CA TYR A 38 -22.30 17.56 6.69
C TYR A 38 -22.51 16.80 8.00
N GLN A 39 -21.61 16.92 8.97
CA GLN A 39 -21.77 16.26 10.28
C GLN A 39 -22.94 16.88 11.06
N TYR A 40 -23.09 18.20 10.99
CA TYR A 40 -24.16 18.96 11.65
C TYR A 40 -25.58 18.49 11.23
N TYR A 41 -25.75 18.08 9.98
CA TYR A 41 -27.05 17.73 9.40
C TYR A 41 -27.58 16.35 9.80
N SER A 42 -26.75 15.50 10.41
CA SER A 42 -27.20 14.22 10.97
C SER A 42 -28.03 14.37 12.26
N SER A 43 -28.06 15.57 12.86
CA SER A 43 -28.59 15.79 14.21
C SER A 43 -29.96 16.49 14.30
N VAL A 44 -30.59 16.86 13.18
CA VAL A 44 -31.81 17.69 13.16
C VAL A 44 -32.98 16.96 12.46
N GLY A 45 -34.06 16.67 13.19
CA GLY A 45 -35.37 16.25 12.63
C GLY A 45 -36.37 17.41 12.64
N THR A 46 -37.55 17.38 12.03
CA THR A 46 -38.16 16.58 10.94
C THR A 46 -39.31 17.45 10.43
N ASN A 47 -39.46 17.60 9.11
CA ASN A 47 -40.73 17.94 8.45
C ASN A 47 -40.63 17.34 7.04
N LYS A 48 -41.38 16.27 6.74
CA LYS A 48 -41.39 15.66 5.40
C LYS A 48 -42.22 16.53 4.47
N GLU A 49 -41.57 17.32 3.62
CA GLU A 49 -42.22 17.77 2.39
C GLU A 49 -42.25 16.62 1.38
N LEU A 50 -43.40 16.43 0.72
CA LEU A 50 -43.57 15.43 -0.32
C LEU A 50 -42.64 15.74 -1.51
N LEU A 51 -41.65 14.87 -1.72
CA LEU A 51 -40.77 14.94 -2.88
C LEU A 51 -41.58 14.79 -4.17
N ASN A 52 -41.24 15.59 -5.19
CA ASN A 52 -41.83 15.46 -6.52
C ASN A 52 -41.53 14.05 -7.09
N PRO A 53 -42.51 13.30 -7.61
CA PRO A 53 -42.31 11.95 -8.14
C PRO A 53 -41.22 11.84 -9.21
N SER A 54 -41.07 12.87 -10.06
CA SER A 54 -40.02 12.91 -11.08
C SER A 54 -38.62 13.07 -10.49
N PHE A 55 -38.52 13.80 -9.38
CA PHE A 55 -37.28 13.98 -8.63
C PHE A 55 -36.90 12.69 -7.90
N ASP A 56 -37.87 12.03 -7.25
CA ASP A 56 -37.67 10.74 -6.59
C ASP A 56 -37.14 9.66 -7.56
N HIS A 57 -37.71 9.58 -8.77
CA HIS A 57 -37.23 8.67 -9.81
C HIS A 57 -35.78 8.94 -10.23
N PHE A 58 -35.37 10.20 -10.35
CA PHE A 58 -34.00 10.57 -10.65
C PHE A 58 -33.03 10.17 -9.53
N ILE A 59 -33.37 10.46 -8.27
CA ILE A 59 -32.54 10.11 -7.11
C ILE A 59 -32.35 8.60 -7.00
N MET A 60 -33.44 7.84 -7.17
CA MET A 60 -33.39 6.39 -7.13
C MET A 60 -32.52 5.81 -8.24
N ALA A 61 -32.56 6.39 -9.45
CA ALA A 61 -31.68 5.97 -10.54
C ALA A 61 -30.21 6.26 -10.25
N GLU A 62 -29.88 7.42 -9.69
CA GLU A 62 -28.50 7.77 -9.30
C GLU A 62 -28.00 6.92 -8.11
N LEU A 63 -28.88 6.64 -7.14
CA LEU A 63 -28.60 5.74 -6.03
C LEU A 63 -28.28 4.33 -6.54
N GLN A 64 -29.10 3.80 -7.45
CA GLN A 64 -28.87 2.46 -8.01
C GLN A 64 -27.52 2.38 -8.73
N LYS A 65 -27.18 3.37 -9.56
CA LYS A 65 -25.85 3.45 -10.20
C LYS A 65 -24.72 3.45 -9.17
N GLY A 66 -24.86 4.23 -8.09
CA GLY A 66 -23.88 4.28 -7.01
C GLY A 66 -23.72 2.93 -6.30
N ILE A 67 -24.83 2.23 -6.03
CA ILE A 67 -24.83 0.89 -5.44
C ILE A 67 -24.14 -0.11 -6.37
N ASP A 68 -24.47 -0.10 -7.67
CA ASP A 68 -23.87 -0.99 -8.66
C ASP A 68 -22.36 -0.78 -8.77
N GLU A 69 -21.90 0.48 -8.78
CA GLU A 69 -20.48 0.83 -8.78
C GLU A 69 -19.79 0.36 -7.49
N ILE A 70 -20.41 0.54 -6.32
CA ILE A 70 -19.87 0.02 -5.05
C ILE A 70 -19.71 -1.50 -5.12
N GLN A 71 -20.74 -2.23 -5.58
CA GLN A 71 -20.70 -3.69 -5.68
C GLN A 71 -19.59 -4.15 -6.63
N MET A 72 -19.48 -3.53 -7.80
CA MET A 72 -18.42 -3.82 -8.77
C MET A 72 -17.03 -3.60 -8.16
N ARG A 73 -16.81 -2.46 -7.48
CA ARG A 73 -15.53 -2.12 -6.85
C ARG A 73 -15.16 -3.07 -5.70
N LEU A 74 -16.13 -3.48 -4.89
CA LEU A 74 -15.92 -4.46 -3.82
C LEU A 74 -15.56 -5.84 -4.39
N GLN A 75 -16.21 -6.25 -5.49
CA GLN A 75 -15.87 -7.47 -6.20
C GLN A 75 -14.44 -7.42 -6.75
N ASP A 76 -14.08 -6.31 -7.42
CA ASP A 76 -12.72 -6.09 -7.92
C ASP A 76 -11.68 -6.14 -6.80
N GLN A 77 -11.93 -5.48 -5.67
CA GLN A 77 -11.04 -5.54 -4.49
C GLN A 77 -10.81 -6.97 -4.02
N SER A 78 -11.88 -7.76 -3.92
CA SER A 78 -11.80 -9.16 -3.52
C SER A 78 -10.96 -9.97 -4.51
N SER A 79 -11.19 -9.80 -5.82
CA SER A 79 -10.41 -10.46 -6.88
C SER A 79 -8.94 -10.07 -6.84
N TRP A 80 -8.62 -8.78 -6.71
CA TRP A 80 -7.24 -8.30 -6.60
C TRP A 80 -6.54 -8.80 -5.34
N PHE A 81 -7.25 -8.85 -4.22
CA PHE A 81 -6.73 -9.44 -2.99
C PHE A 81 -6.40 -10.92 -3.20
N GLN A 82 -7.30 -11.70 -3.80
CA GLN A 82 -7.03 -13.10 -4.13
C GLN A 82 -5.85 -13.27 -5.08
N TYR A 83 -5.74 -12.43 -6.12
CA TYR A 83 -4.60 -12.42 -7.02
C TYR A 83 -3.29 -12.12 -6.30
N LYS A 84 -3.30 -11.25 -5.28
CA LYS A 84 -2.11 -11.01 -4.44
C LYS A 84 -1.62 -12.29 -3.80
N PHE A 85 -2.50 -13.07 -3.17
CA PHE A 85 -2.14 -14.35 -2.57
C PHE A 85 -1.69 -15.37 -3.61
N LEU A 86 -2.37 -15.43 -4.76
CA LEU A 86 -2.00 -16.36 -5.83
C LEU A 86 -0.62 -16.04 -6.42
N PHE A 87 -0.33 -14.77 -6.70
CA PHE A 87 0.96 -14.37 -7.26
C PHE A 87 2.08 -14.50 -6.24
N VAL A 88 1.90 -14.02 -5.01
CA VAL A 88 2.92 -14.12 -3.96
C VAL A 88 3.16 -15.58 -3.62
N GLY A 89 2.10 -16.35 -3.36
CA GLY A 89 2.17 -17.78 -3.05
C GLY A 89 2.74 -18.59 -4.20
N GLY A 90 2.31 -18.32 -5.45
CA GLY A 90 2.78 -18.99 -6.64
C GLY A 90 4.26 -18.72 -6.95
N LEU A 91 4.71 -17.47 -6.83
CA LEU A 91 6.12 -17.11 -7.02
C LEU A 91 7.01 -17.71 -5.92
N LEU A 92 6.54 -17.69 -4.67
CA LEU A 92 7.25 -18.35 -3.56
C LEU A 92 7.28 -19.88 -3.73
N ALA A 93 6.18 -20.50 -4.16
CA ALA A 93 6.09 -21.94 -4.41
C ALA A 93 6.96 -22.36 -5.60
N ALA A 94 6.97 -21.60 -6.70
CA ALA A 94 7.84 -21.84 -7.84
C ALA A 94 9.32 -21.74 -7.41
N PHE A 95 9.67 -20.70 -6.66
CA PHE A 95 11.01 -20.53 -6.12
C PHE A 95 11.39 -21.71 -5.21
N LEU A 96 10.60 -21.99 -4.17
CA LEU A 96 10.83 -23.07 -3.22
C LEU A 96 10.71 -24.47 -3.83
N GLY A 97 10.02 -24.63 -4.96
CA GLY A 97 9.87 -25.89 -5.68
C GLY A 97 11.03 -26.19 -6.65
N ILE A 98 11.60 -25.15 -7.29
CA ILE A 98 12.76 -25.29 -8.18
C ILE A 98 14.01 -25.74 -7.40
N PHE A 99 14.21 -25.28 -6.16
CA PHE A 99 15.38 -25.65 -5.35
C PHE A 99 15.48 -27.14 -4.96
N PRO A 100 14.46 -27.77 -4.37
CA PRO A 100 14.49 -29.20 -4.07
C PRO A 100 14.57 -30.03 -5.35
N TYR A 101 13.98 -29.58 -6.47
CA TYR A 101 14.07 -30.31 -7.74
C TYR A 101 15.48 -30.27 -8.35
N ALA A 102 16.15 -29.11 -8.32
CA ALA A 102 17.54 -28.98 -8.73
C ALA A 102 18.48 -29.81 -7.82
N GLN A 103 18.14 -29.95 -6.54
CA GLN A 103 18.91 -30.70 -5.55
C GLN A 103 18.74 -32.22 -5.66
N ILE A 104 17.53 -32.72 -5.96
CA ILE A 104 17.27 -34.15 -6.22
C ILE A 104 18.15 -34.64 -7.39
N ARG A 105 18.33 -33.82 -8.42
CA ARG A 105 19.19 -34.15 -9.57
C ARG A 105 20.68 -34.23 -9.22
N THR A 106 21.13 -33.52 -8.19
CA THR A 106 22.54 -33.55 -7.71
C THR A 106 22.81 -34.57 -6.61
N ARG A 107 21.77 -35.22 -6.07
CA ARG A 107 21.84 -36.13 -4.91
C ARG A 107 22.34 -37.54 -5.22
N THR A 108 22.81 -37.78 -6.44
CA THR A 108 23.47 -39.03 -6.84
C THR A 108 24.83 -39.24 -6.17
N SER A 109 25.37 -38.24 -5.46
CA SER A 109 26.56 -38.35 -4.60
C SER A 109 26.15 -38.39 -3.13
N GLY A 110 26.54 -39.44 -2.40
CA GLY A 110 26.07 -39.83 -1.06
C GLY A 110 26.37 -38.89 0.12
N GLU A 111 26.54 -37.58 -0.08
CA GLU A 111 26.70 -36.62 1.01
C GLU A 111 25.35 -36.17 1.61
N LYS A 112 25.12 -36.53 2.88
CA LYS A 112 24.09 -35.91 3.72
C LYS A 112 24.46 -34.46 4.03
N ARG A 113 24.18 -33.54 3.11
CA ARG A 113 24.20 -32.10 3.44
C ARG A 113 22.99 -31.72 4.29
N ASP A 114 23.22 -30.86 5.28
CA ASP A 114 22.20 -30.23 6.11
C ASP A 114 21.22 -29.42 5.25
N SER A 115 19.94 -29.79 5.29
CA SER A 115 18.84 -29.13 4.55
C SER A 115 18.75 -27.63 4.85
N GLY A 116 19.13 -27.20 6.06
CA GLY A 116 19.11 -25.78 6.45
C GLY A 116 20.13 -24.94 5.68
N ALA A 117 21.37 -25.43 5.55
CA ALA A 117 22.43 -24.74 4.81
C ALA A 117 22.11 -24.64 3.31
N GLN A 118 21.42 -25.64 2.77
CA GLN A 118 20.97 -25.65 1.37
C GLN A 118 19.89 -24.60 1.10
N LEU A 119 18.87 -24.51 1.95
CA LEU A 119 17.85 -23.47 1.87
C LEU A 119 18.46 -22.07 2.01
N GLN A 120 19.42 -21.90 2.91
CA GLN A 120 20.13 -20.63 3.07
C GLN A 120 20.88 -20.24 1.80
N THR A 121 21.57 -21.19 1.15
CA THR A 121 22.29 -20.97 -0.12
C THR A 121 21.31 -20.59 -1.25
N ALA A 122 20.16 -21.25 -1.29
CA ALA A 122 19.09 -20.99 -2.25
C ALA A 122 18.54 -19.57 -2.12
N LEU A 123 18.18 -19.19 -0.89
CA LEU A 123 17.70 -17.84 -0.56
C LEU A 123 18.75 -16.80 -0.94
N GLN A 124 20.03 -17.08 -0.71
CA GLN A 124 21.13 -16.19 -1.11
C GLN A 124 21.41 -16.16 -2.60
N SER A 125 20.63 -16.79 -3.48
CA SER A 125 20.87 -16.76 -4.94
C SER A 125 20.42 -15.43 -5.59
N PRO A 126 21.00 -15.01 -6.74
CA PRO A 126 20.58 -13.80 -7.44
C PRO A 126 19.11 -13.88 -7.90
N LEU A 127 18.69 -15.08 -8.31
CA LEU A 127 17.32 -15.37 -8.72
C LEU A 127 16.33 -15.12 -7.59
N ALA A 128 16.69 -15.50 -6.35
CA ALA A 128 15.87 -15.23 -5.18
C ALA A 128 15.67 -13.74 -4.94
N THR A 129 16.71 -12.93 -5.13
CA THR A 129 16.62 -11.48 -4.94
C THR A 129 15.71 -10.85 -5.97
N ILE A 130 15.82 -11.24 -7.24
CA ILE A 130 14.90 -10.77 -8.30
C ILE A 130 13.47 -11.22 -8.02
N ALA A 131 13.27 -12.49 -7.67
CA ALA A 131 11.94 -13.03 -7.39
C ALA A 131 11.27 -12.29 -6.23
N LEU A 132 11.97 -12.10 -5.11
CA LEU A 132 11.45 -11.35 -3.96
C LEU A 132 11.20 -9.87 -4.30
N ALA A 133 12.06 -9.24 -5.10
CA ALA A 133 11.87 -7.87 -5.56
C ALA A 133 10.62 -7.75 -6.45
N ALA A 134 10.42 -8.68 -7.38
CA ALA A 134 9.24 -8.73 -8.24
C ALA A 134 7.95 -8.95 -7.43
N VAL A 135 7.95 -9.92 -6.50
CA VAL A 135 6.84 -10.19 -5.59
C VAL A 135 6.51 -8.96 -4.74
N SER A 136 7.52 -8.31 -4.18
CA SER A 136 7.34 -7.10 -3.37
C SER A 136 6.74 -5.96 -4.20
N SER A 137 7.23 -5.76 -5.43
CA SER A 137 6.77 -4.70 -6.32
C SER A 137 5.34 -4.94 -6.82
N LEU A 138 5.00 -6.19 -7.13
CA LEU A 138 3.64 -6.58 -7.51
C LEU A 138 2.66 -6.42 -6.34
N SER A 139 3.06 -6.83 -5.13
CA SER A 139 2.25 -6.65 -3.92
C SER A 139 1.95 -5.18 -3.66
N LEU A 140 2.97 -4.32 -3.84
CA LEU A 140 2.88 -2.88 -3.79
C LEU A 140 1.86 -2.32 -4.81
N MET A 141 1.92 -2.77 -6.08
CA MET A 141 0.98 -2.35 -7.12
C MET A 141 -0.46 -2.78 -6.85
N ILE A 142 -0.66 -4.01 -6.37
CA ILE A 142 -1.99 -4.53 -6.03
C ILE A 142 -2.60 -3.72 -4.87
N ASP A 143 -1.79 -3.37 -3.86
CA ASP A 143 -2.23 -2.53 -2.75
C ASP A 143 -2.72 -1.16 -3.22
N LEU A 144 -2.03 -0.56 -4.20
CA LEU A 144 -2.47 0.70 -4.80
C LEU A 144 -3.85 0.55 -5.46
N HIS A 145 -4.08 -0.55 -6.17
CA HIS A 145 -5.34 -0.80 -6.86
C HIS A 145 -6.51 -1.04 -5.88
N ILE A 146 -6.31 -1.92 -4.89
CA ILE A 146 -7.31 -2.18 -3.83
C ILE A 146 -7.69 -0.87 -3.14
N ARG A 147 -6.69 -0.02 -2.85
CA ARG A 147 -6.95 1.27 -2.23
C ARG A 147 -7.69 2.24 -3.15
N GLY A 148 -7.34 2.31 -4.43
CA GLY A 148 -8.05 3.12 -5.41
C GLY A 148 -9.56 2.82 -5.41
N ASN A 149 -9.93 1.54 -5.42
CA ASN A 149 -11.33 1.11 -5.33
C ASN A 149 -11.94 1.47 -3.96
N ALA A 150 -11.19 1.41 -2.86
CA ALA A 150 -11.71 1.70 -1.52
C ALA A 150 -12.07 3.18 -1.38
N ILE A 151 -11.27 4.05 -2.02
CA ILE A 151 -11.55 5.47 -2.08
C ILE A 151 -12.88 5.70 -2.80
N VAL A 152 -13.07 5.13 -3.99
CA VAL A 152 -14.32 5.30 -4.75
C VAL A 152 -15.53 4.82 -3.96
N VAL A 153 -15.47 3.62 -3.35
CA VAL A 153 -16.57 3.06 -2.54
C VAL A 153 -16.97 4.00 -1.41
N ASN A 154 -16.00 4.49 -0.64
CA ASN A 154 -16.28 5.39 0.47
C ASN A 154 -16.81 6.75 0.00
N GLN A 155 -16.40 7.23 -1.18
CA GLN A 155 -16.92 8.48 -1.75
C GLN A 155 -18.38 8.37 -2.13
N ILE A 156 -18.77 7.26 -2.75
CA ILE A 156 -20.16 7.00 -3.10
C ILE A 156 -20.97 6.81 -1.80
N GLY A 157 -20.45 6.06 -0.84
CA GLY A 157 -21.08 5.89 0.48
C GLY A 157 -21.30 7.22 1.20
N LEU A 158 -20.33 8.14 1.12
CA LEU A 158 -20.46 9.49 1.67
C LEU A 158 -21.55 10.29 0.97
N TRP A 159 -21.61 10.24 -0.36
CA TRP A 159 -22.64 10.90 -1.12
C TRP A 159 -24.03 10.38 -0.73
N ILE A 160 -24.20 9.06 -0.59
CA ILE A 160 -25.44 8.43 -0.12
C ILE A 160 -25.81 8.98 1.26
N ALA A 161 -24.89 8.92 2.23
CA ALA A 161 -25.14 9.38 3.60
C ALA A 161 -25.46 10.88 3.72
N SER A 162 -24.88 11.71 2.85
CA SER A 162 -25.02 13.16 2.92
C SER A 162 -26.14 13.75 2.05
N HIS A 163 -26.52 13.09 0.95
CA HIS A 163 -27.49 13.62 -0.02
C HIS A 163 -28.72 12.73 -0.19
N VAL A 164 -28.59 11.41 -0.09
CA VAL A 164 -29.69 10.47 -0.32
C VAL A 164 -30.42 10.14 0.98
N GLU A 165 -29.70 9.67 2.00
CA GLU A 165 -30.29 9.29 3.29
C GLU A 165 -31.17 10.40 3.90
N PRO A 166 -30.76 11.68 3.90
CA PRO A 166 -31.59 12.75 4.45
C PRO A 166 -32.98 12.89 3.80
N LEU A 167 -33.07 12.65 2.49
CA LEU A 167 -34.31 12.75 1.74
C LEU A 167 -35.32 11.66 2.12
N TYR A 168 -34.85 10.45 2.42
CA TYR A 168 -35.71 9.30 2.74
C TYR A 168 -35.95 9.14 4.24
N LEU A 169 -34.94 9.45 5.06
CA LEU A 169 -34.99 9.34 6.52
C LEU A 169 -35.57 10.61 7.19
N GLY A 170 -35.82 11.68 6.42
CA GLY A 170 -36.61 12.83 6.86
C GLY A 170 -35.83 13.95 7.54
N THR A 171 -34.51 14.02 7.36
CA THR A 171 -33.69 15.16 7.81
C THR A 171 -33.69 16.21 6.70
N ASN A 172 -34.76 17.00 6.61
CA ASN A 172 -34.91 18.07 5.61
C ASN A 172 -33.91 19.21 5.87
N VAL A 173 -32.67 19.07 5.39
CA VAL A 173 -31.64 20.12 5.54
C VAL A 173 -31.05 20.62 4.22
N PHE A 174 -31.36 19.99 3.09
CA PHE A 174 -30.90 20.48 1.79
C PHE A 174 -32.06 20.98 0.92
N PRO A 175 -31.96 22.19 0.35
CA PRO A 175 -32.92 22.63 -0.65
C PRO A 175 -32.86 21.66 -1.85
N PRO A 176 -34.00 21.17 -2.37
CA PRO A 176 -34.06 20.17 -3.45
C PRO A 176 -33.35 20.60 -4.74
N HIS A 177 -33.01 21.89 -4.87
CA HIS A 177 -32.32 22.46 -6.03
C HIS A 177 -30.78 22.35 -5.99
N SER A 178 -30.18 21.87 -4.90
CA SER A 178 -28.72 21.71 -4.80
C SER A 178 -28.23 20.26 -4.93
N LEU A 179 -29.14 19.29 -5.08
CA LEU A 179 -28.74 17.90 -5.17
C LEU A 179 -28.11 17.61 -6.52
N VAL A 180 -26.91 17.04 -6.48
CA VAL A 180 -26.16 16.62 -7.65
C VAL A 180 -25.98 15.12 -7.65
N GLY A 181 -26.02 14.51 -8.85
CA GLY A 181 -25.65 13.11 -9.02
C GLY A 181 -24.24 12.85 -8.49
N TRP A 182 -23.99 11.62 -8.03
CA TRP A 182 -22.75 11.27 -7.33
C TRP A 182 -21.49 11.56 -8.15
N GLU A 183 -21.55 11.39 -9.47
CA GLU A 183 -20.44 11.73 -10.37
C GLU A 183 -20.11 13.23 -10.35
N THR A 184 -21.12 14.09 -10.24
CA THR A 184 -20.95 15.53 -10.16
C THR A 184 -20.48 15.94 -8.76
N PHE A 185 -20.96 15.24 -7.71
CA PHE A 185 -20.45 15.39 -6.35
C PHE A 185 -18.93 15.12 -6.29
N LEU A 186 -18.46 14.04 -6.92
CA LEU A 186 -17.03 13.73 -7.02
C LEU A 186 -16.23 14.84 -7.73
N ARG A 187 -16.78 15.45 -8.78
CA ARG A 187 -16.09 16.48 -9.58
C ARG A 187 -16.04 17.84 -8.91
N ARG A 188 -16.96 18.15 -7.98
CA ARG A 188 -17.06 19.48 -7.34
C ARG A 188 -16.04 19.72 -6.22
N GLY A 189 -15.27 18.71 -5.82
CA GLY A 189 -14.26 18.86 -4.77
C GLY A 189 -14.85 19.20 -3.39
N GLU A 190 -16.17 19.09 -3.23
CA GLU A 190 -16.83 19.06 -1.91
C GLU A 190 -16.52 17.77 -1.15
N ALA A 191 -15.83 16.84 -1.82
CA ALA A 191 -15.29 15.62 -1.31
C ALA A 191 -14.12 15.87 -0.33
N MET A 192 -14.47 15.75 0.95
CA MET A 192 -13.70 15.15 2.04
C MET A 192 -12.45 15.84 2.61
N HIS A 193 -12.26 15.55 3.90
CA HIS A 193 -11.03 15.75 4.66
C HIS A 193 -10.50 14.41 5.17
N THR A 194 -9.27 14.47 5.69
CA THR A 194 -8.32 13.37 5.81
C THR A 194 -7.98 13.01 7.27
N ASP A 195 -8.31 11.81 7.78
CA ASP A 195 -8.07 11.38 9.19
C ASP A 195 -7.03 10.25 9.38
N VAL A 196 -5.75 10.56 9.25
CA VAL A 196 -4.63 9.59 9.25
C VAL A 196 -4.73 8.45 10.30
N VAL A 197 -5.32 8.71 11.48
CA VAL A 197 -5.43 7.72 12.57
C VAL A 197 -6.30 6.53 12.18
N ASN A 198 -7.45 6.75 11.56
CA ASN A 198 -8.38 5.67 11.20
C ASN A 198 -7.85 4.81 10.02
N SER A 199 -6.94 5.31 9.20
CA SER A 199 -6.36 4.49 8.12
C SER A 199 -5.28 3.57 8.62
N ILE A 200 -4.52 4.00 9.64
CA ILE A 200 -3.49 3.17 10.26
C ILE A 200 -4.14 1.93 10.87
N THR A 201 -5.30 2.07 11.49
CA THR A 201 -5.98 0.96 12.19
C THR A 201 -6.74 0.03 11.24
N PHE A 202 -7.38 0.56 10.20
CA PHE A 202 -8.30 -0.24 9.38
C PHE A 202 -7.66 -0.89 8.14
N PHE A 203 -6.71 -0.22 7.48
CA PHE A 203 -6.12 -0.72 6.22
C PHE A 203 -4.87 -1.58 6.41
N TRP A 204 -4.30 -1.61 7.62
CA TRP A 204 -3.09 -2.37 7.91
C TRP A 204 -3.14 -3.85 7.50
N PRO A 205 -4.24 -4.61 7.72
CA PRO A 205 -4.31 -6.01 7.34
C PRO A 205 -4.04 -6.28 5.85
N ILE A 206 -4.41 -5.33 4.98
CA ILE A 206 -4.20 -5.45 3.52
C ILE A 206 -2.72 -5.39 3.18
N HIS A 207 -1.96 -4.57 3.91
CA HIS A 207 -0.55 -4.29 3.63
C HIS A 207 0.44 -5.27 4.30
N ILE A 208 0.00 -6.07 5.28
CA ILE A 208 0.87 -7.01 6.02
C ILE A 208 1.68 -7.89 5.06
N LEU A 209 1.04 -8.46 4.03
CA LEU A 209 1.73 -9.33 3.08
C LEU A 209 2.82 -8.58 2.29
N THR A 210 2.56 -7.33 1.92
CA THR A 210 3.52 -6.46 1.22
C THR A 210 4.71 -6.14 2.11
N VAL A 211 4.46 -5.81 3.38
CA VAL A 211 5.50 -5.56 4.38
C VAL A 211 6.37 -6.79 4.57
N ILE A 212 5.76 -7.98 4.71
CA ILE A 212 6.50 -9.25 4.81
C ILE A 212 7.38 -9.47 3.57
N CYS A 213 6.83 -9.33 2.37
CA CYS A 213 7.58 -9.52 1.12
C CYS A 213 8.76 -8.55 1.01
N PHE A 214 8.53 -7.29 1.36
CA PHE A 214 9.55 -6.25 1.36
C PHE A 214 10.67 -6.54 2.37
N LEU A 215 10.33 -6.97 3.59
CA LEU A 215 11.31 -7.36 4.61
C LEU A 215 12.11 -8.59 4.18
N LEU A 216 11.47 -9.62 3.61
CA LEU A 216 12.15 -10.79 3.07
C LEU A 216 13.13 -10.40 1.95
N TYR A 217 12.70 -9.51 1.06
CA TYR A 217 13.57 -8.92 0.03
C TYR A 217 14.80 -8.24 0.64
N LEU A 218 14.62 -7.35 1.63
CA LEU A 218 15.74 -6.63 2.26
C LEU A 218 16.69 -7.56 3.02
N ILE A 219 16.16 -8.53 3.76
CA ILE A 219 16.96 -9.53 4.47
C ILE A 219 17.79 -10.31 3.46
N ASN A 220 17.18 -10.73 2.35
CA ASN A 220 17.89 -11.46 1.31
C ASN A 220 19.00 -10.61 0.66
N ALA A 221 18.65 -9.41 0.17
CA ALA A 221 19.57 -8.48 -0.46
C ALA A 221 20.79 -8.20 0.43
N ARG A 222 20.59 -8.13 1.75
CA ARG A 222 21.67 -7.91 2.71
C ARG A 222 22.55 -9.13 2.94
N THR A 223 21.96 -10.32 3.10
CA THR A 223 22.74 -11.54 3.37
C THR A 223 23.63 -11.94 2.20
N ALA A 224 23.24 -11.58 0.98
CA ALA A 224 23.99 -11.84 -0.24
C ALA A 224 25.26 -11.01 -0.44
N VAL A 225 25.43 -9.90 0.30
CA VAL A 225 26.55 -8.94 0.12
C VAL A 225 27.92 -9.56 0.42
N ILE A 226 27.98 -10.64 1.20
CA ILE A 226 29.23 -11.20 1.72
C ILE A 226 30.02 -12.02 0.67
N LYS A 227 29.39 -12.41 -0.46
CA LYS A 227 30.02 -13.26 -1.50
C LYS A 227 29.63 -12.82 -2.91
N GLN A 228 29.89 -11.56 -3.27
CA GLN A 228 29.38 -11.01 -4.52
C GLN A 228 30.29 -11.20 -5.73
N THR A 229 29.70 -11.73 -6.81
CA THR A 229 30.22 -11.60 -8.17
C THR A 229 29.71 -10.30 -8.82
N GLN A 230 30.36 -9.85 -9.90
CA GLN A 230 29.91 -8.68 -10.67
C GLN A 230 28.46 -8.79 -11.16
N ILE A 231 28.04 -10.01 -11.57
CA ILE A 231 26.65 -10.27 -12.00
C ILE A 231 25.68 -10.05 -10.83
N ARG A 232 26.03 -10.53 -9.63
CA ARG A 232 25.18 -10.36 -8.45
C ARG A 232 25.02 -8.88 -8.08
N ILE A 233 26.08 -8.10 -8.16
CA ILE A 233 26.03 -6.65 -7.90
C ILE A 233 24.97 -5.98 -8.80
N LYS A 234 25.01 -6.26 -10.11
CA LYS A 234 24.06 -5.70 -11.08
C LYS A 234 22.62 -6.09 -10.76
N VAL A 235 22.41 -7.37 -10.44
CA VAL A 235 21.09 -7.91 -10.06
C VAL A 235 20.55 -7.22 -8.80
N ASP A 236 21.36 -7.09 -7.75
CA ASP A 236 20.92 -6.47 -6.50
C ASP A 236 20.59 -4.98 -6.70
N VAL A 237 21.36 -4.27 -7.53
CA VAL A 237 21.10 -2.86 -7.87
C VAL A 237 19.80 -2.73 -8.66
N ALA A 238 19.57 -3.58 -9.66
CA ALA A 238 18.33 -3.57 -10.44
C ALA A 238 17.11 -3.90 -9.57
N ALA A 239 17.20 -4.94 -8.73
CA ALA A 239 16.17 -5.31 -7.78
C ALA A 239 15.87 -4.18 -6.77
N PHE A 240 16.91 -3.49 -6.31
CA PHE A 240 16.78 -2.34 -5.42
C PHE A 240 15.98 -1.21 -6.04
N TRP A 241 16.36 -0.78 -7.24
CA TRP A 241 15.67 0.30 -7.92
C TRP A 241 14.25 -0.09 -8.31
N LEU A 242 14.02 -1.33 -8.74
CA LEU A 242 12.66 -1.81 -9.02
C LEU A 242 11.72 -1.61 -7.82
N VAL A 243 12.10 -2.13 -6.64
CA VAL A 243 11.24 -2.05 -5.44
C VAL A 243 11.06 -0.61 -4.96
N HIS A 244 12.16 0.17 -4.87
CA HIS A 244 12.08 1.51 -4.30
C HIS A 244 11.47 2.53 -5.26
N SER A 245 11.67 2.40 -6.57
CA SER A 245 10.96 3.22 -7.55
C SER A 245 9.46 2.92 -7.51
N CYS A 246 9.04 1.66 -7.39
CA CYS A 246 7.63 1.33 -7.17
C CYS A 246 7.08 1.95 -5.88
N LEU A 247 7.83 1.88 -4.77
CA LEU A 247 7.42 2.49 -3.50
C LEU A 247 7.28 4.01 -3.62
N ILE A 248 8.22 4.70 -4.28
CA ILE A 248 8.17 6.14 -4.51
C ILE A 248 6.98 6.50 -5.40
N VAL A 249 6.74 5.74 -6.48
CA VAL A 249 5.58 5.97 -7.35
C VAL A 249 4.28 5.77 -6.58
N ILE A 250 4.19 4.79 -5.69
CA ILE A 250 3.00 4.57 -4.85
C ILE A 250 2.83 5.64 -3.80
N ALA A 251 3.90 6.06 -3.14
CA ALA A 251 3.87 7.18 -2.21
C ALA A 251 3.43 8.46 -2.94
N TRP A 252 3.96 8.69 -4.15
CA TRP A 252 3.57 9.81 -4.98
C TRP A 252 2.13 9.69 -5.43
N THR A 253 1.79 8.74 -6.30
CA THR A 253 0.45 8.58 -6.88
C THR A 253 -0.60 8.46 -5.79
N GLY A 254 -0.29 7.72 -4.73
CA GLY A 254 -1.24 7.49 -3.68
C GLY A 254 -1.65 8.74 -2.92
N HIS A 255 -0.72 9.69 -2.73
CA HIS A 255 -0.90 10.94 -1.99
C HIS A 255 -1.05 12.15 -2.92
N TYR A 256 -0.76 11.99 -4.22
CA TYR A 256 -0.88 13.01 -5.27
C TYR A 256 -2.21 12.94 -6.01
N LEU A 257 -2.76 11.73 -6.25
CA LEU A 257 -4.10 11.56 -6.85
C LEU A 257 -5.31 12.05 -6.05
N PRO A 258 -5.19 12.53 -4.80
CA PRO A 258 -6.26 13.30 -4.19
C PRO A 258 -6.19 14.82 -4.41
N PRO A 259 -5.78 15.45 -5.56
CA PRO A 259 -5.98 16.89 -5.72
C PRO A 259 -7.45 17.22 -6.03
N ILE A 260 -8.32 16.20 -6.11
CA ILE A 260 -9.78 16.32 -6.08
C ILE A 260 -10.28 16.51 -4.63
N PHE A 261 -9.45 16.22 -3.63
CA PHE A 261 -9.79 16.28 -2.21
C PHE A 261 -9.00 17.39 -1.52
N GLN A 262 -9.66 18.15 -0.64
CA GLN A 262 -8.98 19.15 0.18
C GLN A 262 -8.21 18.46 1.31
N GLN A 263 -6.95 18.11 1.07
CA GLN A 263 -6.05 17.61 2.11
C GLN A 263 -5.68 18.74 3.08
N ARG A 264 -5.99 18.53 4.37
CA ARG A 264 -5.42 19.31 5.48
C ARG A 264 -4.39 18.44 6.19
N ILE A 265 -3.15 18.91 6.27
CA ILE A 265 -2.15 18.30 7.14
C ILE A 265 -2.49 18.68 8.59
N PRO A 266 -2.86 17.74 9.48
CA PRO A 266 -3.35 18.07 10.82
C PRO A 266 -2.32 18.80 11.68
N LEU A 267 -1.02 18.64 11.42
CA LEU A 267 0.03 19.33 12.16
C LEU A 267 0.31 20.78 11.69
N LEU A 268 0.01 21.11 10.44
CA LEU A 268 0.46 22.37 9.81
C LEU A 268 -0.70 23.24 9.31
N GLY A 269 -1.91 22.70 9.20
CA GLY A 269 -3.09 23.46 8.76
C GLY A 269 -3.02 23.96 7.30
N ILE A 270 -2.04 23.49 6.52
CA ILE A 270 -1.85 23.90 5.12
C ILE A 270 -2.80 23.07 4.24
N GLN A 271 -3.52 23.77 3.36
CA GLN A 271 -4.39 23.19 2.35
C GLN A 271 -3.52 22.87 1.12
N GLU A 272 -3.17 21.60 0.93
CA GLU A 272 -2.12 21.24 -0.02
C GLU A 272 -2.69 20.57 -1.29
N GLY A 273 -2.36 21.16 -2.43
CA GLY A 273 -2.42 20.51 -3.74
C GLY A 273 -1.25 19.55 -3.94
N ILE A 274 -0.49 19.70 -5.03
CA ILE A 274 0.66 18.86 -5.41
C ILE A 274 1.65 18.60 -4.25
N PHE A 275 1.76 19.52 -3.29
CA PHE A 275 2.69 19.44 -2.17
C PHE A 275 2.36 18.33 -1.17
N ALA A 276 1.11 17.87 -1.09
CA ALA A 276 0.69 16.87 -0.10
C ALA A 276 1.36 15.50 -0.28
N ALA A 277 1.80 15.19 -1.50
CA ALA A 277 2.53 13.95 -1.81
C ALA A 277 4.02 14.02 -1.46
N LEU A 278 4.60 15.23 -1.35
CA LEU A 278 6.03 15.42 -1.15
C LEU A 278 6.56 14.83 0.16
N PRO A 279 5.88 14.97 1.33
CA PRO A 279 6.36 14.35 2.55
C PRO A 279 6.49 12.83 2.42
N TYR A 280 5.54 12.16 1.78
CA TYR A 280 5.51 10.70 1.64
C TYR A 280 6.52 10.20 0.60
N ALA A 281 6.63 10.88 -0.55
CA ALA A 281 7.65 10.59 -1.53
C ALA A 281 9.06 10.85 -0.97
N GLY A 282 9.22 11.92 -0.19
CA GLY A 282 10.43 12.24 0.56
C GLY A 282 10.78 11.15 1.57
N LEU A 283 9.82 10.65 2.35
CA LEU A 283 10.01 9.51 3.25
C LEU A 283 10.44 8.24 2.51
N ALA A 284 9.84 7.94 1.35
CA ALA A 284 10.23 6.81 0.51
C ALA A 284 11.67 6.97 -0.04
N LEU A 285 12.07 8.18 -0.42
CA LEU A 285 13.44 8.51 -0.85
C LEU A 285 14.46 8.40 0.30
N ILE A 286 14.11 8.87 1.50
CA ILE A 286 14.92 8.71 2.70
C ILE A 286 15.10 7.21 3.00
N LEU A 287 14.03 6.43 2.92
CA LEU A 287 14.08 4.99 3.15
C LEU A 287 14.97 4.29 2.11
N ALA A 288 14.82 4.64 0.83
CA ALA A 288 15.70 4.14 -0.22
C ALA A 288 17.17 4.48 0.08
N SER A 289 17.45 5.71 0.48
CA SER A 289 18.81 6.14 0.83
C SER A 289 19.40 5.35 2.00
N ILE A 290 18.63 5.14 3.07
CA ILE A 290 19.03 4.34 4.23
C ILE A 290 19.31 2.89 3.82
N ASN A 291 18.41 2.28 3.07
CA ASN A 291 18.55 0.90 2.61
C ASN A 291 19.73 0.75 1.63
N TRP A 292 19.95 1.74 0.77
CA TRP A 292 21.08 1.76 -0.16
C TRP A 292 22.41 1.79 0.57
N ILE A 293 22.58 2.71 1.53
CA ILE A 293 23.77 2.79 2.39
C ILE A 293 23.98 1.46 3.11
N PHE A 294 22.91 0.80 3.54
CA PHE A 294 23.04 -0.46 4.26
C PHE A 294 23.42 -1.65 3.38
N ILE A 295 22.92 -1.69 2.15
CA ILE A 295 23.24 -2.74 1.17
C ILE A 295 24.64 -2.52 0.57
N ILE A 296 25.02 -1.28 0.26
CA ILE A 296 26.29 -0.95 -0.40
C ILE A 296 27.41 -0.65 0.59
N GLY A 297 27.14 0.01 1.72
CA GLY A 297 28.16 0.36 2.71
C GLY A 297 28.93 -0.85 3.21
N LYS A 298 28.27 -2.00 3.34
CA LYS A 298 28.94 -3.29 3.65
C LYS A 298 29.91 -3.78 2.57
N ARG A 299 29.75 -3.36 1.30
CA ARG A 299 30.65 -3.72 0.20
C ARG A 299 31.99 -3.01 0.30
N SER A 300 31.98 -1.73 0.67
CA SER A 300 33.20 -0.89 0.76
C SER A 300 34.19 -1.39 1.81
N VAL A 301 33.70 -1.92 2.94
CA VAL A 301 34.53 -2.46 4.02
C VAL A 301 35.15 -3.81 3.66
N GLY A 302 34.49 -4.59 2.80
CA GLY A 302 34.99 -5.90 2.35
C GLY A 302 36.07 -5.83 1.27
N MET A 303 36.05 -4.81 0.41
CA MET A 303 37.07 -4.64 -0.64
C MET A 303 38.41 -4.08 -0.14
N GLY A 304 38.44 -3.46 1.05
CA GLY A 304 39.68 -2.94 1.65
C GLY A 304 40.47 -3.94 2.49
N MET A 305 40.05 -5.21 2.56
CA MET A 305 40.72 -6.29 3.32
C MET A 305 41.14 -7.47 2.43
N VAL A 306 41.31 -7.24 1.12
CA VAL A 306 41.89 -8.20 0.18
C VAL A 306 43.14 -7.60 -0.43
#